data_AF-A0A519NEA7-F1
#
_entry.id   AF-A0A519NEA7-F1
#
_cell.length_a   1.000
_cell.length_b   1.000
_cell.length_c   1.000
_cell.angle_alpha   90.00
_cell.angle_beta   90.00
_cell.angle_gamma   90.00
#
_symmetry.space_group_name_H-M   'P 1'
#
loop_
_entity.id
_entity.type
_entity.pdbx_description
1 polymer ?
#
loop_
_entity_poly.entity_id
_entity_poly.type
_entity_poly.pdbx_seq_one_letter_code
_entity_poly.pdbx_strand_id
1 'polypeptide(L)'
;MNYKSLLRGDDAKKALSPELFQTLVNIMDCDSTIDGMSNELDFIRAEEVRIRECFNLDVERKMISKKEFQRYLNFLTKRRVDLERKLKIERLAELHLDNDGTQIFDLKKSSIVEKIIFLNESGCIDAIRKKMPQLSASTNALAKLIGIFTDEKQSSVQPYLNSLINGKPGDKHHPYNSQTTVDRVKRALNSI
;
A
#
# COMPACT_ATOMS: atom_id res chain seq x y z
N MET A 1 -20.36 -1.81 18.00
CA MET A 1 -20.63 -0.47 18.54
C MET A 1 -20.02 0.54 17.57
N ASN A 2 -20.83 1.35 16.89
CA ASN A 2 -20.36 2.29 15.86
C ASN A 2 -19.74 3.52 16.54
N TYR A 3 -18.42 3.69 16.50
CA TYR A 3 -17.74 4.77 17.24
C TYR A 3 -18.20 6.17 16.80
N LYS A 4 -18.69 6.32 15.55
CA LYS A 4 -19.31 7.57 15.07
C LYS A 4 -20.60 7.90 15.84
N SER A 5 -21.30 6.95 16.43
CA SER A 5 -22.51 7.22 17.23
C SER A 5 -22.20 7.60 18.68
N LEU A 6 -21.00 7.29 19.21
CA LEU A 6 -20.61 7.63 20.58
C LEU A 6 -20.22 9.12 20.72
N LEU A 7 -19.72 9.74 19.65
CA LEU A 7 -19.29 11.14 19.59
C LEU A 7 -20.33 12.09 18.97
N ARG A 8 -21.42 11.56 18.40
CA ARG A 8 -22.53 12.34 17.83
C ARG A 8 -23.60 12.71 18.86
N GLY A 9 -23.58 12.12 20.05
CA GLY A 9 -24.47 12.55 21.14
C GLY A 9 -23.95 13.84 21.75
N ASP A 10 -24.86 14.78 22.05
CA ASP A 10 -24.55 16.06 22.70
C ASP A 10 -23.77 15.91 24.02
N ASP A 11 -23.82 14.72 24.64
CA ASP A 11 -23.08 14.36 25.84
C ASP A 11 -21.56 14.31 25.64
N ALA A 12 -21.07 13.91 24.46
CA ALA A 12 -19.62 13.85 24.18
C ALA A 12 -19.01 15.24 23.95
N LYS A 13 -19.78 16.18 23.38
CA LYS A 13 -19.41 17.60 23.23
C LYS A 13 -19.41 18.34 24.57
N LYS A 14 -20.24 17.92 25.53
CA LYS A 14 -20.31 18.51 26.88
C LYS A 14 -19.23 17.98 27.83
N ALA A 15 -18.74 16.75 27.62
CA ALA A 15 -17.81 16.08 28.51
C ALA A 15 -16.31 16.25 28.15
N LEU A 16 -16.00 16.77 26.96
CA LEU A 16 -14.63 16.96 26.47
C LEU A 16 -14.39 18.44 26.18
N SER A 17 -13.19 18.95 26.50
CA SER A 17 -12.84 20.31 26.10
C SER A 17 -12.89 20.44 24.57
N PRO A 18 -13.18 21.63 24.02
CA PRO A 18 -13.19 21.86 22.58
C PRO A 18 -11.88 21.42 21.90
N GLU A 19 -10.72 21.58 22.54
CA GLU A 19 -9.45 21.09 22.00
C GLU A 19 -9.39 19.56 21.94
N LEU A 20 -9.86 18.84 22.96
CA LEU A 20 -9.90 17.38 22.99
C LEU A 20 -10.87 16.80 21.93
N PHE A 21 -12.01 17.47 21.73
CA PHE A 21 -12.96 17.08 20.70
C PHE A 21 -12.39 17.29 19.29
N GLN A 22 -11.77 18.44 19.03
CA GLN A 22 -11.13 18.72 17.75
C GLN A 22 -9.96 17.76 17.48
N THR A 23 -9.20 17.41 18.51
CA THR A 23 -8.15 16.40 18.47
C THR A 23 -8.70 15.04 18.06
N LEU A 24 -9.82 14.60 18.64
CA LEU A 24 -10.50 13.36 18.26
C LEU A 24 -11.01 13.35 16.81
N VAL A 25 -11.50 14.48 16.32
CA VAL A 25 -11.89 14.63 14.90
C VAL A 25 -10.67 14.47 13.99
N ASN A 26 -9.56 15.11 14.32
CA ASN A 26 -8.32 15.02 13.54
C ASN A 26 -7.74 13.58 13.53
N ILE A 27 -7.86 12.83 14.63
CA ILE A 27 -7.47 11.41 14.72
C ILE A 27 -8.35 10.52 13.82
N MET A 28 -9.63 10.85 13.68
CA MET A 28 -10.57 10.05 12.88
C MET A 28 -10.47 10.28 11.38
N ASP A 29 -9.83 11.37 10.95
CA ASP A 29 -9.58 11.73 9.54
C ASP A 29 -8.18 11.28 9.06
N CYS A 30 -7.44 10.48 9.85
CA CYS A 30 -6.13 9.99 9.46
C CYS A 30 -6.18 8.96 8.32
N ASP A 31 -5.32 9.19 7.33
CA ASP A 31 -5.12 8.38 6.12
C ASP A 31 -4.84 6.90 6.44
N SER A 32 -5.40 5.98 5.65
CA SER A 32 -5.32 4.53 5.90
C SER A 32 -3.97 3.89 5.54
N THR A 33 -2.99 4.71 5.19
CA THR A 33 -1.62 4.29 4.87
C THR A 33 -0.86 3.87 6.13
N ILE A 34 0.20 3.07 5.99
CA ILE A 34 1.05 2.65 7.11
C ILE A 34 1.67 3.84 7.83
N ASP A 35 2.07 4.87 7.08
CA ASP A 35 2.60 6.11 7.63
C ASP A 35 1.51 6.90 8.37
N GLY A 36 0.30 6.99 7.81
CA GLY A 36 -0.86 7.58 8.47
C GLY A 36 -1.19 6.89 9.81
N MET A 37 -1.18 5.56 9.82
CA MET A 37 -1.41 4.77 11.02
C MET A 37 -0.27 4.84 12.04
N SER A 38 0.98 4.94 11.60
CA SER A 38 2.14 5.10 12.50
C SER A 38 2.11 6.47 13.17
N ASN A 39 1.79 7.52 12.40
CA ASN A 39 1.60 8.88 12.93
C ASN A 39 0.43 8.95 13.92
N GLU A 40 -0.70 8.29 13.62
CA GLU A 40 -1.84 8.19 14.55
C GLU A 40 -1.42 7.48 15.86
N LEU A 41 -0.59 6.45 15.76
CA LEU A 41 -0.11 5.69 16.92
C LEU A 41 0.81 6.52 17.81
N ASP A 42 1.74 7.27 17.23
CA ASP A 42 2.65 8.16 17.97
C ASP A 42 1.89 9.30 18.63
N PHE A 43 0.88 9.84 17.93
CA PHE A 43 -0.04 10.80 18.51
C PHE A 43 -0.78 10.23 19.74
N ILE A 44 -1.40 9.05 19.60
CA ILE A 44 -2.14 8.40 20.71
C ILE A 44 -1.21 8.15 21.90
N ARG A 45 0.04 7.73 21.66
CA ARG A 45 1.03 7.51 22.73
C ARG A 45 1.38 8.81 23.46
N ALA A 46 1.66 9.88 22.72
CA ALA A 46 1.94 11.19 23.31
C ALA A 46 0.75 11.69 24.14
N GLU A 47 -0.46 11.50 23.62
CA GLU A 47 -1.69 11.93 24.28
C GLU A 47 -2.00 11.09 25.53
N GLU A 48 -1.77 9.77 25.52
CA GLU A 48 -1.88 8.92 26.72
C GLU A 48 -0.92 9.37 27.84
N VAL A 49 0.31 9.79 27.49
CA VAL A 49 1.29 10.33 28.45
C VAL A 49 0.79 11.65 29.03
N ARG A 50 0.42 12.60 28.17
CA ARG A 50 -0.10 13.92 28.57
C ARG A 50 -1.31 13.78 29.51
N ILE A 51 -2.23 12.89 29.16
CA ILE A 51 -3.43 12.60 29.95
C ILE A 51 -3.04 12.06 31.32
N ARG A 52 -2.15 11.07 31.41
CA ARG A 52 -1.69 10.51 32.70
C ARG A 52 -0.98 11.55 33.57
N GLU A 53 -0.20 12.44 32.97
CA GLU A 53 0.43 13.55 33.67
C GLU A 53 -0.60 14.57 34.18
N CYS A 54 -1.58 14.93 33.34
CA CYS A 54 -2.71 15.76 33.75
C CYS A 54 -3.52 15.09 34.87
N PHE A 55 -3.71 13.77 34.86
CA PHE A 55 -4.40 13.08 35.96
C PHE A 55 -3.72 13.28 37.31
N ASN A 56 -2.38 13.23 37.32
CA ASN A 56 -1.60 13.44 38.53
C ASN A 56 -1.67 14.90 39.01
N LEU A 57 -2.00 15.86 38.13
CA LEU A 57 -2.11 17.29 38.42
C LEU A 57 -3.56 17.77 38.66
N ASP A 58 -4.57 17.16 38.04
CA ASP A 58 -5.97 17.61 38.02
C ASP A 58 -6.89 16.95 39.06
N VAL A 59 -6.43 15.92 39.78
CA VAL A 59 -7.14 15.45 40.98
C VAL A 59 -7.32 16.59 42.00
N GLU A 60 -6.49 17.63 41.93
CA GLU A 60 -6.62 18.83 42.76
C GLU A 60 -7.63 19.89 42.23
N ARG A 61 -8.03 19.87 40.94
CA ARG A 61 -8.74 21.00 40.29
C ARG A 61 -10.20 20.74 39.85
N LYS A 62 -10.77 19.55 40.13
CA LYS A 62 -12.23 19.24 39.98
C LYS A 62 -12.85 19.41 38.58
N MET A 63 -12.10 19.49 37.48
CA MET A 63 -12.69 19.78 36.16
C MET A 63 -13.26 18.57 35.39
N ILE A 64 -12.85 17.34 35.68
CA ILE A 64 -13.34 16.11 35.02
C ILE A 64 -13.51 15.00 36.05
N SER A 65 -14.61 14.23 36.00
CA SER A 65 -14.78 13.13 36.95
C SER A 65 -13.79 11.99 36.63
N LYS A 66 -13.24 11.36 37.68
CA LYS A 66 -12.35 10.18 37.55
C LYS A 66 -12.93 9.10 36.62
N LYS A 67 -14.25 8.97 36.58
CA LYS A 67 -14.98 8.02 35.72
C LYS A 67 -14.93 8.40 34.23
N GLU A 68 -15.06 9.67 33.89
CA GLU A 68 -14.97 10.16 32.50
C GLU A 68 -13.55 10.06 31.98
N PHE A 69 -12.58 10.42 32.82
CA PHE A 69 -11.17 10.28 32.53
C PHE A 69 -10.79 8.83 32.21
N GLN A 70 -11.25 7.89 33.04
CA GLN A 70 -11.03 6.47 32.81
C GLN A 70 -11.70 5.98 31.51
N ARG A 71 -12.87 6.51 31.15
CA ARG A 71 -13.53 6.17 29.87
C ARG A 71 -12.70 6.61 28.68
N TYR A 72 -12.11 7.80 28.75
CA TYR A 72 -11.27 8.33 27.67
C TYR A 72 -9.95 7.56 27.54
N LEU A 73 -9.27 7.25 28.64
CA LEU A 73 -8.10 6.37 28.63
C LEU A 73 -8.42 5.00 28.02
N ASN A 74 -9.53 4.38 28.43
CA ASN A 74 -9.94 3.09 27.87
C ASN A 74 -10.21 3.16 26.36
N PHE A 75 -10.74 4.29 25.87
CA PHE A 75 -10.93 4.51 24.44
C PHE A 75 -9.59 4.58 23.69
N LEU A 76 -8.65 5.42 24.16
CA LEU A 76 -7.33 5.57 23.54
C LEU A 76 -6.56 4.27 23.54
N THR A 77 -6.54 3.55 24.67
CA THR A 77 -5.86 2.26 24.77
C THR A 77 -6.46 1.22 23.83
N LYS A 78 -7.79 1.18 23.68
CA LYS A 78 -8.43 0.27 22.74
C LYS A 78 -8.07 0.61 21.30
N ARG A 79 -8.12 1.89 20.93
CA ARG A 79 -7.76 2.37 19.58
C ARG A 79 -6.30 2.08 19.27
N ARG A 80 -5.40 2.29 20.24
CA ARG A 80 -3.97 1.93 20.16
C ARG A 80 -3.79 0.46 19.84
N VAL A 81 -4.42 -0.43 20.60
CA VAL A 81 -4.33 -1.88 20.38
C VAL A 81 -4.88 -2.28 19.01
N ASP A 82 -6.00 -1.70 18.58
CA ASP A 82 -6.58 -1.95 17.26
C ASP A 82 -5.64 -1.50 16.13
N LEU A 83 -4.99 -0.33 16.28
CA LEU A 83 -4.00 0.17 15.32
C LEU A 83 -2.73 -0.66 15.31
N GLU A 84 -2.19 -1.02 16.48
CA GLU A 84 -1.01 -1.89 16.60
C GLU A 84 -1.24 -3.24 15.92
N ARG A 85 -2.45 -3.81 16.08
CA ARG A 85 -2.85 -5.04 15.37
C ARG A 85 -2.91 -4.85 13.88
N LYS A 86 -3.58 -3.79 13.40
CA LYS A 86 -3.67 -3.50 11.95
C LYS A 86 -2.30 -3.22 11.34
N LEU A 87 -1.46 -2.43 12.01
CA LEU A 87 -0.10 -2.12 11.58
C LEU A 87 0.77 -3.37 11.53
N LYS A 88 0.61 -4.27 12.51
CA LYS A 88 1.29 -5.57 12.51
C LYS A 88 0.80 -6.42 11.34
N ILE A 89 -0.49 -6.47 11.04
CA ILE A 89 -1.03 -7.21 9.90
C ILE A 89 -0.51 -6.62 8.59
N GLU A 90 -0.53 -5.30 8.44
CA GLU A 90 -0.11 -4.62 7.21
C GLU A 90 1.40 -4.78 6.98
N ARG A 91 2.23 -4.57 8.02
CA ARG A 91 3.66 -4.85 7.95
C ARG A 91 3.96 -6.32 7.75
N LEU A 92 3.16 -7.23 8.33
CA LEU A 92 3.28 -8.65 8.05
C LEU A 92 2.84 -8.99 6.62
N ALA A 93 1.91 -8.25 6.03
CA ALA A 93 1.53 -8.40 4.62
C ALA A 93 2.65 -7.86 3.71
N GLU A 94 3.31 -6.75 4.06
CA GLU A 94 4.54 -6.30 3.40
C GLU A 94 5.66 -7.34 3.54
N LEU A 95 5.84 -7.92 4.73
CA LEU A 95 6.84 -8.95 4.98
C LEU A 95 6.48 -10.31 4.36
N HIS A 96 5.20 -10.67 4.21
CA HIS A 96 4.75 -11.89 3.51
C HIS A 96 4.71 -11.71 1.99
N LEU A 97 4.84 -10.47 1.48
CA LEU A 97 5.29 -10.25 0.11
C LEU A 97 6.79 -10.58 -0.06
N ASP A 98 7.55 -10.65 1.04
CA ASP A 98 9.01 -10.86 1.03
C ASP A 98 9.51 -12.19 1.64
N ASN A 99 8.68 -12.98 2.37
CA ASN A 99 9.17 -14.14 3.15
C ASN A 99 8.46 -15.49 2.98
N ASP A 100 7.56 -15.68 2.00
CA ASP A 100 7.27 -17.04 1.52
C ASP A 100 8.16 -17.29 0.30
N GLY A 101 9.28 -17.97 0.55
CA GLY A 101 10.46 -18.06 -0.32
C GLY A 101 10.14 -18.37 -1.78
N THR A 102 10.74 -17.57 -2.67
CA THR A 102 10.53 -17.61 -4.13
C THR A 102 9.04 -17.49 -4.50
N GLN A 103 8.56 -16.25 -4.67
CA GLN A 103 7.57 -16.03 -5.72
C GLN A 103 8.24 -16.44 -7.03
N ILE A 104 8.12 -17.72 -7.39
CA ILE A 104 8.36 -18.17 -8.74
C ILE A 104 7.42 -17.29 -9.56
N PHE A 105 8.00 -16.34 -10.29
CA PHE A 105 7.25 -15.49 -11.21
C PHE A 105 6.59 -16.41 -12.22
N ASP A 106 5.35 -16.79 -11.94
CA ASP A 106 4.63 -17.75 -12.75
C ASP A 106 4.15 -17.02 -14.00
N LEU A 107 4.96 -17.10 -15.05
CA LEU A 107 4.65 -16.56 -16.38
C LEU A 107 3.27 -17.02 -16.89
N LYS A 108 2.69 -18.12 -16.40
CA LYS A 108 1.34 -18.53 -16.80
C LYS A 108 0.24 -17.72 -16.11
N LYS A 109 0.47 -17.26 -14.87
CA LYS A 109 -0.51 -16.53 -14.06
C LYS A 109 -0.33 -15.01 -14.08
N SER A 110 0.85 -14.53 -14.48
CA SER A 110 1.14 -13.11 -14.62
C SER A 110 0.34 -12.45 -15.75
N SER A 111 0.07 -11.15 -15.65
CA SER A 111 -0.55 -10.39 -16.75
C SER A 111 0.39 -10.22 -17.95
N ILE A 112 -0.16 -9.99 -19.14
CA ILE A 112 0.62 -9.73 -20.37
C ILE A 112 1.68 -8.63 -20.14
N VAL A 113 1.31 -7.56 -19.43
CA VAL A 113 2.21 -6.43 -19.13
C VAL A 113 3.40 -6.91 -18.30
N GLU A 114 3.16 -7.66 -17.23
CA GLU A 114 4.23 -8.20 -16.38
C GLU A 114 5.14 -9.15 -17.14
N LYS A 115 4.58 -10.04 -17.98
CA LYS A 115 5.37 -10.96 -18.82
C LYS A 115 6.30 -10.17 -19.75
N ILE A 116 5.81 -9.08 -20.35
CA ILE A 116 6.61 -8.24 -21.24
C ILE A 116 7.71 -7.48 -20.49
N ILE A 117 7.39 -6.89 -19.33
CA ILE A 117 8.42 -6.24 -18.48
C ILE A 117 9.47 -7.28 -18.10
N PHE A 118 9.06 -8.47 -17.66
CA PHE A 118 9.97 -9.54 -17.24
C PHE A 118 10.91 -9.96 -18.36
N LEU A 119 10.39 -10.17 -19.57
CA LEU A 119 11.20 -10.52 -20.74
C LEU A 119 12.11 -9.36 -21.19
N ASN A 120 11.73 -8.11 -20.96
CA ASN A 120 12.57 -6.97 -21.27
C ASN A 120 13.70 -6.80 -20.25
N GLU A 121 13.38 -6.76 -18.96
CA GLU A 121 14.33 -6.57 -17.86
C GLU A 121 15.31 -7.75 -17.73
N SER A 122 14.89 -8.97 -18.08
CA SER A 122 15.81 -10.13 -18.17
C SER A 122 16.72 -10.12 -19.42
N GLY A 123 16.54 -9.15 -20.33
CA GLY A 123 17.32 -9.03 -21.57
C GLY A 123 16.91 -10.00 -22.69
N CYS A 124 15.84 -10.78 -22.52
CA CYS A 124 15.36 -11.73 -23.52
C CYS A 124 14.92 -11.03 -24.82
N ILE A 125 14.16 -9.94 -24.72
CA ILE A 125 13.69 -9.20 -25.91
C ILE A 125 14.89 -8.68 -26.73
N ASP A 126 15.86 -8.06 -26.06
CA ASP A 126 17.07 -7.54 -26.71
C ASP A 126 17.93 -8.67 -27.29
N ALA A 127 18.06 -9.80 -26.58
CA ALA A 127 18.79 -10.97 -27.06
C ALA A 127 18.16 -11.57 -28.32
N ILE A 128 16.83 -11.70 -28.37
CA ILE A 128 16.10 -12.16 -29.57
C ILE A 128 16.36 -11.18 -30.71
N ARG A 129 16.24 -9.87 -30.45
CA ARG A 129 16.45 -8.85 -31.48
C ARG A 129 17.87 -8.83 -32.03
N LYS A 130 18.87 -9.18 -31.22
CA LYS A 130 20.27 -9.25 -31.63
C LYS A 130 20.63 -10.53 -32.38
N LYS A 131 20.12 -11.69 -31.93
CA LYS A 131 20.46 -13.01 -32.49
C LYS A 131 19.60 -13.41 -33.69
N MET A 132 18.40 -12.85 -33.82
CA MET A 132 17.44 -13.18 -34.89
C MET A 132 16.97 -11.90 -35.61
N PRO A 133 17.84 -11.23 -36.38
CA PRO A 133 17.53 -9.95 -37.04
C PRO A 133 16.28 -10.01 -37.93
N GLN A 134 15.96 -11.17 -38.50
CA GLN A 134 14.74 -11.41 -39.28
C GLN A 134 13.44 -11.25 -38.47
N LEU A 135 13.49 -11.45 -37.15
CA LEU A 135 12.37 -11.19 -36.24
C LEU A 135 12.36 -9.75 -35.74
N SER A 136 13.53 -9.12 -35.62
CA SER A 136 13.71 -7.73 -35.20
C SER A 136 13.13 -6.72 -36.20
N ALA A 137 13.14 -7.08 -37.49
CA ALA A 137 12.58 -6.26 -38.56
C ALA A 137 11.04 -6.16 -38.54
N SER A 138 10.36 -6.99 -37.76
CA SER A 138 8.89 -7.03 -37.70
C SER A 138 8.41 -7.20 -36.27
N THR A 139 7.87 -6.13 -35.67
CA THR A 139 7.25 -6.22 -34.33
C THR A 139 6.12 -7.24 -34.29
N ASN A 140 5.46 -7.48 -35.42
CA ASN A 140 4.45 -8.54 -35.57
C ASN A 140 5.08 -9.93 -35.41
N ALA A 141 6.19 -10.22 -36.09
CA ALA A 141 6.90 -11.50 -35.95
C ALA A 141 7.43 -11.70 -34.52
N LEU A 142 7.96 -10.64 -33.90
CA LEU A 142 8.37 -10.67 -32.51
C LEU A 142 7.19 -10.91 -31.55
N ALA A 143 6.05 -10.25 -31.78
CA ALA A 143 4.84 -10.46 -30.99
C ALA A 143 4.30 -11.89 -31.11
N LYS A 144 4.42 -12.50 -32.29
CA LYS A 144 4.02 -13.90 -32.51
C LYS A 144 4.90 -14.83 -31.70
N LEU A 145 6.22 -14.64 -31.74
CA LEU A 145 7.17 -15.46 -30.98
C LEU A 145 6.96 -15.29 -29.47
N ILE A 146 6.85 -14.05 -28.99
CA ILE A 146 6.61 -13.78 -27.56
C ILE A 146 5.27 -14.36 -27.13
N GLY A 147 4.21 -14.20 -27.92
CA GLY A 147 2.91 -14.81 -27.66
C GLY A 147 2.98 -16.32 -27.49
N ILE A 148 3.77 -17.02 -28.31
CA ILE A 148 4.02 -18.47 -28.16
C ILE A 148 4.72 -18.78 -26.83
N PHE A 149 5.75 -18.01 -26.45
CA PHE A 149 6.46 -18.24 -25.18
C PHE A 149 5.63 -17.93 -23.94
N THR A 150 4.73 -16.95 -24.03
CA THR A 150 3.93 -16.48 -22.89
C THR A 150 2.54 -17.10 -22.81
N ASP A 151 2.17 -17.94 -23.78
CA ASP A 151 0.82 -18.47 -23.99
C ASP A 151 -0.23 -17.35 -24.13
N GLU A 152 0.10 -16.33 -24.91
CA GLU A 152 -0.73 -15.14 -25.13
C GLU A 152 -1.06 -14.94 -26.60
N LYS A 153 -2.21 -14.32 -26.87
CA LYS A 153 -2.58 -13.93 -28.23
C LYS A 153 -1.63 -12.86 -28.74
N GLN A 154 -1.10 -13.06 -29.94
CA GLN A 154 -0.26 -12.07 -30.63
C GLN A 154 -0.88 -10.67 -30.64
N SER A 155 -2.19 -10.57 -30.93
CA SER A 155 -2.91 -9.29 -30.98
C SER A 155 -2.92 -8.55 -29.64
N SER A 156 -2.78 -9.27 -28.53
CA SER A 156 -2.72 -8.70 -27.19
C SER A 156 -1.30 -8.29 -26.81
N VAL A 157 -0.28 -8.99 -27.31
CA VAL A 157 1.14 -8.71 -27.04
C VAL A 157 1.65 -7.53 -27.89
N GLN A 158 1.24 -7.46 -29.15
CA GLN A 158 1.76 -6.51 -30.14
C GLN A 158 1.66 -5.03 -29.74
N PRO A 159 0.56 -4.53 -29.14
CA PRO A 159 0.47 -3.13 -28.71
C PRO A 159 1.56 -2.73 -27.71
N TYR A 160 1.83 -3.59 -26.73
CA TYR A 160 2.85 -3.35 -25.70
C TYR A 160 4.26 -3.40 -26.29
N LEU A 161 4.56 -4.36 -27.18
CA LEU A 161 5.86 -4.41 -27.86
C LEU A 161 6.09 -3.23 -28.79
N ASN A 162 5.06 -2.80 -29.52
CA ASN A 162 5.14 -1.59 -30.34
C ASN A 162 5.47 -0.38 -29.48
N SER A 163 4.80 -0.23 -28.33
CA SER A 163 5.03 0.86 -27.40
C SER A 163 6.42 0.80 -26.77
N LEU A 164 6.90 -0.40 -26.44
CA LEU A 164 8.24 -0.62 -25.87
C LEU A 164 9.38 -0.29 -26.85
N ILE A 165 9.23 -0.65 -28.12
CA ILE A 165 10.30 -0.55 -29.13
C ILE A 165 10.25 0.79 -29.87
N ASN A 166 9.05 1.26 -30.21
CA ASN A 166 8.83 2.42 -31.07
C ASN A 166 8.02 3.54 -30.38
N GLY A 167 7.52 3.29 -29.17
CA GLY A 167 6.63 4.21 -28.48
C GLY A 167 7.36 5.46 -27.99
N LYS A 168 6.59 6.53 -27.84
CA LYS A 168 7.03 7.76 -27.19
C LYS A 168 6.68 7.69 -25.71
N PRO A 169 7.41 8.43 -24.85
CA PRO A 169 7.01 8.59 -23.45
C PRO A 169 5.54 9.02 -23.35
N GLY A 170 4.73 8.29 -22.57
CA GLY A 170 3.31 8.60 -22.34
C GLY A 170 2.30 7.86 -23.24
N ASP A 171 2.71 6.90 -24.06
CA ASP A 171 1.77 6.02 -24.77
C ASP A 171 0.95 5.16 -23.78
N LYS A 172 -0.37 5.10 -23.98
CA LYS A 172 -1.31 4.38 -23.09
C LYS A 172 -0.96 2.91 -22.90
N HIS A 173 -0.34 2.30 -23.92
CA HIS A 173 0.02 0.88 -23.94
C HIS A 173 1.49 0.65 -23.54
N HIS A 174 2.16 1.65 -22.98
CA HIS A 174 3.55 1.48 -22.56
C HIS A 174 3.60 0.57 -21.32
N PRO A 175 4.36 -0.55 -21.36
CA PRO A 175 4.34 -1.52 -20.26
C PRO A 175 4.85 -0.95 -18.93
N TYR A 176 5.66 0.12 -18.97
CA TYR A 176 6.19 0.79 -17.78
C TYR A 176 5.33 1.93 -17.22
N ASN A 177 4.07 2.07 -17.67
CA ASN A 177 3.19 3.12 -17.15
C ASN A 177 2.83 2.92 -15.66
N SER A 178 2.89 1.69 -15.16
CA SER A 178 2.58 1.37 -13.77
C SER A 178 3.86 1.04 -13.00
N GLN A 179 4.36 2.01 -12.21
CA GLN A 179 5.58 1.82 -11.41
C GLN A 179 5.45 0.64 -10.44
N THR A 180 4.28 0.44 -9.84
CA THR A 180 4.01 -0.69 -8.93
C THR A 180 4.16 -2.05 -9.63
N THR A 181 3.74 -2.14 -10.89
CA THR A 181 3.90 -3.35 -11.71
C THR A 181 5.38 -3.60 -12.02
N VAL A 182 6.12 -2.54 -12.37
CA VAL A 182 7.55 -2.61 -12.67
C VAL A 182 8.33 -3.08 -11.44
N ASP A 183 8.09 -2.49 -10.28
CA ASP A 183 8.80 -2.83 -9.04
C ASP A 183 8.54 -4.28 -8.62
N ARG A 184 7.31 -4.77 -8.80
CA ARG A 184 6.98 -6.18 -8.57
C ARG A 184 7.79 -7.10 -9.48
N VAL A 185 7.87 -6.82 -10.78
CA VAL A 185 8.64 -7.64 -11.72
C VAL A 185 10.14 -7.60 -11.42
N LYS A 186 10.69 -6.42 -11.07
CA LYS A 186 12.10 -6.29 -10.69
C LYS A 186 12.44 -7.04 -9.42
N ARG A 187 11.59 -6.99 -8.40
CA ARG A 187 11.74 -7.82 -7.20
C ARG A 187 11.75 -9.30 -7.54
N ALA A 188 10.84 -9.74 -8.40
CA ALA A 188 10.79 -11.14 -8.83
C ALA A 188 12.08 -11.56 -9.56
N LEU A 189 12.62 -10.73 -10.45
CA LEU A 189 13.90 -11.00 -11.11
C LEU A 189 15.08 -11.05 -10.14
N ASN A 190 15.12 -10.16 -9.15
CA ASN A 190 16.18 -10.16 -8.12
C ASN A 190 16.12 -11.38 -7.18
N SER A 191 15.01 -12.11 -7.18
CA SER A 191 14.81 -13.31 -6.35
C SER A 191 15.17 -14.63 -7.05
N ILE A 192 15.56 -14.58 -8.34
CA ILE A 192 16.01 -15.72 -9.15
C ILE A 192 17.53 -15.83 -9.06
#